data_AF-A0A1V4LVC2-F1
#
_entry.id   AF-A0A1V4LVC2-F1
#
_cell.length_a   1.000
_cell.length_b   1.000
_cell.length_c   1.000
_cell.angle_alpha   90.00
_cell.angle_beta   90.00
_cell.angle_gamma   90.00
#
_symmetry.space_group_name_H-M   'P 1'
#
loop_
_entity.id
_entity.type
_entity.pdbx_description
1 polymer ?
#
loop_
_entity_poly.entity_id
_entity_poly.type
_entity_poly.pdbx_seq_one_letter_code
_entity_poly.pdbx_strand_id
1 'polypeptide(L)' 'MRHAQARPLDDTLHTWMLAQRERIHEGTAISKALDHSLKRWTALVRCLDNGREVIDGF' A
#
# COMPACT_ATOMS: atom_id res chain seq x y z
N MET A 1 1.79 -17.42 13.74
CA MET A 1 2.85 -17.07 12.78
C MET A 1 2.25 -16.56 11.45
N ARG A 2 1.58 -15.39 11.44
CA ARG A 2 1.10 -14.73 10.21
C ARG A 2 1.16 -13.19 10.26
N HIS A 3 1.75 -12.62 11.32
CA HIS A 3 1.69 -11.19 11.65
C HIS A 3 2.98 -10.41 11.31
N ALA A 4 4.06 -11.10 10.93
CA ALA A 4 5.33 -10.45 10.55
C ALA A 4 5.45 -10.15 9.04
N GLN A 5 4.58 -10.74 8.20
CA GLN A 5 4.66 -10.63 6.75
C GLN A 5 3.82 -9.48 6.16
N ALA A 6 2.89 -8.89 6.94
CA ALA A 6 2.09 -7.76 6.46
C ALA A 6 2.95 -6.50 6.28
N ARG A 7 3.69 -6.07 7.32
CA ARG A 7 4.61 -4.91 7.24
C ARG A 7 5.55 -4.90 6.02
N PRO A 8 6.28 -5.98 5.70
CA PRO A 8 7.13 -5.99 4.52
C PRO A 8 6.33 -6.03 3.22
N LEU A 9 5.09 -6.56 3.20
CA LEU A 9 4.23 -6.57 2.02
C LEU A 9 3.71 -5.16 1.71
N ASP A 10 3.36 -4.40 2.75
CA ASP A 10 2.92 -3.01 2.64
C ASP A 10 4.03 -2.17 1.97
N ASP A 11 5.24 -2.23 2.51
CA ASP A 11 6.38 -1.43 2.05
C ASP A 11 6.84 -1.85 0.64
N THR A 12 6.82 -3.16 0.36
CA THR A 12 7.16 -3.71 -0.97
C THR A 12 6.14 -3.27 -2.02
N LEU A 13 4.85 -3.30 -1.68
CA LEU A 13 3.79 -2.88 -2.60
C LEU A 13 3.86 -1.37 -2.85
N HIS A 14 4.07 -0.56 -1.81
CA HIS A 14 4.26 0.89 -1.95
C HIS A 14 5.44 1.23 -2.87
N THR A 15 6.58 0.59 -2.63
CA THR A 15 7.80 0.75 -3.43
C THR A 15 7.57 0.32 -4.88
N TRP A 16 6.87 -0.80 -5.10
CA TRP A 16 6.53 -1.26 -6.45
C TRP A 16 5.60 -0.28 -7.18
N MET A 17 4.61 0.30 -6.49
CA MET A 17 3.70 1.29 -7.10
C MET A 17 4.43 2.58 -7.47
N LEU A 18 5.39 3.03 -6.65
CA LEU A 18 6.25 4.17 -6.96
C LEU A 18 7.17 3.88 -8.15
N ALA A 19 7.82 2.71 -8.18
CA ALA A 19 8.66 2.30 -9.30
C ALA A 19 7.86 2.12 -10.61
N GLN A 20 6.61 1.64 -10.54
CA GLN A 20 5.72 1.60 -11.69
C GLN A 20 5.30 2.98 -12.15
N ARG A 21 5.08 3.91 -11.22
CA ARG A 21 4.75 5.30 -11.54
C ARG A 21 5.85 5.97 -12.37
N GLU A 22 7.11 5.74 -12.04
CA GLU A 22 8.26 6.28 -12.80
C GLU A 22 8.43 5.61 -14.18
N ARG A 23 8.04 4.34 -14.30
CA ARG A 23 8.18 3.58 -15.56
C ARG A 23 7.04 3.82 -16.54
N ILE A 24 5.87 4.21 -16.05
CA ILE A 24 4.66 4.40 -16.87
C ILE A 24 4.59 5.86 -17.30
N HIS A 25 4.40 6.07 -18.61
CA HIS A 25 4.21 7.41 -19.16
C HIS A 25 2.98 8.10 -18.56
N GLU A 26 3.14 9.37 -18.22
CA GLU A 26 2.09 10.21 -17.67
C GLU A 26 0.90 10.28 -18.64
N GLY A 27 -0.32 10.19 -18.11
CA GLY A 27 -1.56 10.29 -18.91
C GLY A 27 -2.21 8.95 -19.27
N THR A 28 -1.58 7.82 -18.98
CA THR A 28 -2.23 6.50 -19.11
C THR A 28 -3.26 6.27 -18.00
N ALA A 29 -4.29 5.46 -18.28
CA ALA A 29 -5.27 5.05 -17.28
C ALA A 29 -4.62 4.35 -16.06
N ILE A 30 -3.52 3.63 -16.30
CA ILE A 30 -2.75 2.93 -15.26
C ILE A 30 -2.02 3.94 -14.36
N SER A 31 -1.41 4.97 -14.95
CA SER A 31 -0.82 6.09 -14.21
C SER A 31 -1.85 6.73 -13.27
N LYS A 32 -3.05 7.06 -13.76
CA LYS A 32 -4.13 7.62 -12.92
C LYS A 32 -4.60 6.67 -11.81
N ALA A 33 -4.70 5.37 -12.08
CA ALA A 33 -5.07 4.38 -11.08
C ALA A 33 -4.01 4.23 -9.98
N LEU A 34 -2.72 4.31 -10.34
CA LEU A 34 -1.59 4.32 -9.42
C LEU A 34 -1.59 5.58 -8.55
N ASP A 35 -1.77 6.77 -9.13
CA ASP A 35 -1.91 8.03 -8.35
C ASP A 35 -3.05 7.94 -7.35
N HIS A 36 -4.22 7.48 -7.79
CA HIS A 36 -5.40 7.39 -6.94
C HIS A 36 -5.18 6.42 -5.77
N SER A 37 -4.50 5.30 -6.03
CA SER A 37 -4.15 4.32 -5.01
C SER A 37 -3.09 4.87 -4.04
N LEU A 38 -2.03 5.51 -4.54
CA LEU A 38 -0.99 6.16 -3.73
C LEU A 38 -1.58 7.28 -2.84
N LYS A 39 -2.52 8.07 -3.37
CA LYS A 39 -3.22 9.12 -2.61
C LYS A 39 -4.03 8.57 -1.44
N ARG A 40 -4.45 7.30 -1.49
CA ARG A 40 -5.21 6.63 -0.43
C ARG A 40 -4.36 5.65 0.39
N TRP A 41 -3.08 5.50 0.05
CA TRP A 41 -2.16 4.56 0.69
C TRP A 41 -2.12 4.73 2.21
N THR A 42 -1.99 5.96 2.70
CA THR A 42 -1.97 6.25 4.15
C THR A 42 -3.23 5.78 4.87
N ALA A 43 -4.41 5.93 4.26
CA ALA A 43 -5.67 5.45 4.84
C ALA A 43 -5.77 3.92 4.82
N LEU A 44 -5.19 3.28 3.80
CA LEU A 44 -5.17 1.83 3.64
C LEU A 44 -4.22 1.18 4.64
N VAL A 45 -3.00 1.71 4.79
CA VAL A 45 -2.03 1.30 5.81
C VAL A 45 -2.60 1.51 7.21
N ARG A 46 -3.24 2.66 7.47
CA ARG A 46 -3.86 2.93 8.77
C ARG A 46 -5.04 1.99 9.05
N CYS A 47 -5.84 1.62 8.06
CA CYS A 47 -6.90 0.62 8.21
C CYS A 47 -6.32 -0.76 8.56
N LEU A 48 -5.22 -1.14 7.92
CA LEU A 48 -4.51 -2.40 8.20
C LEU A 48 -3.85 -2.37 9.59
N ASP A 49 -3.34 -1.22 10.04
CA ASP A 49 -2.74 -1.01 11.36
C ASP A 49 -3.79 -1.01 12.47
N ASN A 50 -4.87 -0.22 12.33
CA ASN A 50 -6.00 -0.18 13.27
C ASN A 50 -6.77 -1.51 13.34
N GLY A 51 -6.90 -2.22 12.21
CA GLY A 51 -7.51 -3.55 12.18
C GLY A 51 -6.68 -4.60 12.90
N ARG A 52 -5.38 -4.34 13.13
CA ARG A 52 -4.43 -5.23 13.78
C ARG A 52 -4.28 -4.96 15.28
N GLU A 53 -4.51 -3.74 15.74
CA GLU A 53 -4.59 -3.39 17.17
C GLU A 53 -5.64 -4.25 17.93
N VAL A 54 -6.71 -4.68 17.24
CA VAL A 54 -7.77 -5.53 17.83
C VAL A 54 -7.37 -7.02 17.90
N ILE A 55 -6.37 -7.46 17.13
CA ILE A 55 -6.01 -8.89 16.99
C ILE A 55 -4.85 -9.27 17.92
N ASP A 56 -4.01 -8.32 18.31
CA ASP A 56 -2.87 -8.52 19.22
C ASP A 56 -3.23 -8.34 20.72
N GLY A 57 -4.52 -8.17 21.04
CA GLY A 57 -5.03 -8.08 22.41
C GLY A 57 -5.76 -9.36 22.87
N PHE A 58 -5.03 -10.45 23.12
CA PHE A 58 -5.50 -11.58 23.93
C PHE A 58 -4.35 -12.20 24.74
#